data_AF-M1ZJU1-F1
#
_entry.id   AF-M1ZJU1-F1
#
_cell.length_a   1.000
_cell.length_b   1.000
_cell.length_c   1.000
_cell.angle_alpha   90.00
_cell.angle_beta   90.00
_cell.angle_gamma   90.00
#
_symmetry.space_group_name_H-M   'P 1'
#
loop_
_entity.id
_entity.type
_entity.pdbx_description
1 polymer ?
#
loop_
_entity_poly.entity_id
_entity_poly.type
_entity_poly.pdbx_seq_one_letter_code
_entity_poly.pdbx_strand_id
1 'polypeptide(L)'
;MIYATSLKRVRFLLCWDIINHGAIGNQKSKKKIRKHQLVTIDCFDNNILKQYNNFFFHLFGIESYLKSLEKVARDKEIDVRTRRNLIEVNTNDRIATFELLDEEAKPTGKTEQIEYSLLHIGPPCSTPEALRNSAFVDKTGFMDVDGGSLQSKKYPNVFGVGDCMNTPNAKTAAAVSSHLKTIEKNLTQVMQGNRPCMQYDGYASCPLVVSTNRVILAEFGPRGAMETTPFDQSKPTYWAYLMKRYFMPALYWNGLIKGYWNGPATLRNCTRLVKSK
;
A
#
# COMPACT_ATOMS: atom_id res chain seq x y z
N MET A 1 -16.36 -7.42 0.55
CA MET A 1 -17.66 -7.36 1.25
C MET A 1 -17.86 -5.92 1.71
N ILE A 2 -18.79 -5.18 1.10
CA ILE A 2 -19.04 -3.76 1.42
C ILE A 2 -19.98 -3.72 2.61
N TYR A 3 -19.53 -3.21 3.76
CA TYR A 3 -20.40 -2.90 4.88
C TYR A 3 -20.86 -1.44 4.76
N ALA A 4 -22.13 -1.24 4.41
CA ALA A 4 -22.82 0.03 4.52
C ALA A 4 -23.63 0.02 5.82
N THR A 5 -23.06 0.49 6.93
CA THR A 5 -23.80 0.71 8.18
C THR A 5 -24.51 2.05 8.11
N SER A 6 -25.85 2.02 8.10
CA SER A 6 -26.69 3.22 8.12
C SER A 6 -26.90 3.67 9.57
N LEU A 7 -26.15 4.68 10.00
CA LEU A 7 -26.59 5.60 11.05
C LEU A 7 -27.36 6.71 10.35
N LYS A 8 -28.61 6.98 10.78
CA LYS A 8 -29.69 7.70 10.05
C LYS A 8 -29.36 9.09 9.44
N ARG A 9 -28.13 9.61 9.52
CA ARG A 9 -27.69 10.87 8.90
C ARG A 9 -26.32 10.83 8.19
N VAL A 10 -25.61 9.69 8.17
CA VAL A 10 -24.26 9.58 7.60
C VAL A 10 -24.13 8.28 6.81
N ARG A 11 -23.66 8.37 5.55
CA ARG A 11 -23.37 7.19 4.73
C ARG A 11 -21.88 6.88 4.78
N PHE A 12 -21.55 5.64 5.17
CA PHE A 12 -20.19 5.12 5.21
C PHE A 12 -19.92 4.19 4.03
N LEU A 13 -18.73 4.29 3.44
CA LEU A 13 -18.20 3.30 2.51
C LEU A 13 -16.84 2.83 3.03
N LEU A 14 -16.80 1.67 3.70
CA LEU A 14 -15.56 0.96 3.97
C LEU A 14 -15.31 -0.05 2.85
N CYS A 15 -14.18 0.11 2.14
CA CYS A 15 -13.65 -0.93 1.27
C CYS A 15 -12.40 -1.52 1.91
N TRP A 16 -12.50 -2.79 2.28
CA TRP A 16 -11.39 -3.59 2.77
C TRP A 16 -11.20 -4.75 1.79
N ASP A 17 -10.14 -4.71 0.98
CA ASP A 17 -9.70 -5.90 0.25
C ASP A 17 -8.70 -6.65 1.11
N ILE A 18 -9.20 -7.74 1.72
CA ILE A 18 -8.37 -8.80 2.27
C ILE A 18 -7.70 -9.46 1.06
N ILE A 19 -6.37 -9.39 0.98
CA ILE A 19 -5.60 -10.32 0.15
C ILE A 19 -5.81 -11.70 0.79
N ASN A 20 -6.88 -12.37 0.39
CA ASN A 20 -7.16 -13.75 0.77
C ASN A 20 -6.22 -14.64 -0.05
N HIS A 21 -5.29 -15.30 0.64
CA HIS A 21 -4.63 -16.48 0.10
C HIS A 21 -5.69 -17.56 -0.10
N GLY A 22 -5.97 -17.92 -1.36
CA GLY A 22 -6.96 -18.94 -1.70
C GLY A 22 -6.80 -19.50 -3.10
N ALA A 23 -6.34 -20.75 -3.17
CA ALA A 23 -6.53 -21.74 -4.23
C ALA A 23 -6.05 -21.42 -5.66
N ILE A 24 -4.88 -21.95 -6.02
CA ILE A 24 -4.47 -22.17 -7.41
C ILE A 24 -5.26 -23.37 -7.95
N GLY A 25 -6.41 -23.08 -8.55
CA GLY A 25 -7.14 -24.02 -9.39
C GLY A 25 -6.50 -24.12 -10.77
N ASN A 26 -6.23 -25.34 -11.19
CA ASN A 26 -5.59 -25.71 -12.45
C ASN A 26 -6.44 -25.24 -13.66
N GLN A 27 -6.01 -24.18 -14.36
CA GLN A 27 -6.64 -23.73 -15.60
C GLN A 27 -5.59 -23.63 -16.72
N LYS A 28 -5.67 -24.58 -17.66
CA LYS A 28 -4.97 -24.56 -18.95
C LYS A 28 -5.58 -23.47 -19.85
N SER A 29 -5.05 -22.25 -19.82
CA SER A 29 -5.37 -21.22 -20.82
C SER A 29 -4.36 -20.09 -20.79
N LYS A 30 -3.91 -19.62 -21.97
CA LYS A 30 -3.22 -18.33 -22.11
C LYS A 30 -4.12 -17.22 -21.55
N LYS A 31 -3.72 -16.58 -20.45
CA LYS A 31 -4.49 -15.47 -19.84
C LYS A 31 -3.81 -14.15 -20.17
N LYS A 32 -4.49 -13.32 -20.95
CA LYS A 32 -4.10 -11.93 -21.22
C LYS A 32 -4.41 -11.10 -19.98
N ILE A 33 -3.39 -10.47 -19.39
CA ILE A 33 -3.55 -9.63 -18.20
C ILE A 33 -4.21 -8.31 -18.65
N ARG A 34 -5.29 -7.90 -17.98
CA ARG A 34 -5.99 -6.64 -18.30
C ARG A 34 -5.04 -5.47 -18.07
N LYS A 35 -4.95 -4.56 -19.04
CA LYS A 35 -4.05 -3.41 -19.01
C LYS A 35 -4.38 -2.50 -17.82
N HIS A 36 -3.31 -2.05 -17.16
CA HIS A 36 -3.18 -1.01 -16.13
C HIS A 36 -3.00 -1.51 -14.68
N GLN A 37 -1.81 -1.17 -14.17
CA GLN A 37 -1.26 -1.21 -12.81
C GLN A 37 -0.48 -2.46 -12.36
N LEU A 38 0.70 -2.16 -11.83
CA LEU A 38 1.56 -2.92 -10.92
C LEU A 38 1.53 -4.43 -11.05
N VAL A 39 2.44 -4.91 -11.88
CA VAL A 39 2.92 -6.27 -11.75
C VAL A 39 4.34 -6.24 -11.22
N THR A 40 4.48 -6.63 -9.96
CA THR A 40 5.77 -7.02 -9.39
C THR A 40 5.98 -8.48 -9.69
N ILE A 41 7.13 -8.82 -10.30
CA ILE A 41 7.54 -10.20 -10.49
C ILE A 41 8.82 -10.51 -9.77
N ASP A 42 8.74 -11.57 -8.98
CA ASP A 42 9.88 -12.26 -8.39
C ASP A 42 10.13 -13.57 -9.16
N CYS A 43 11.29 -13.67 -9.83
CA CYS A 43 11.77 -14.94 -10.39
C CYS A 43 12.75 -15.58 -9.40
N PHE A 44 12.54 -16.86 -9.09
CA PHE A 44 13.40 -17.59 -8.17
C PHE A 44 14.26 -18.64 -8.89
N ASP A 45 15.43 -18.92 -8.32
CA ASP A 45 16.24 -20.09 -8.62
C ASP A 45 16.63 -20.74 -7.29
N ASN A 46 16.40 -22.05 -7.14
CA ASN A 46 16.59 -22.80 -5.88
C ASN A 46 15.98 -22.10 -4.63
N ASN A 47 14.76 -21.55 -4.76
CA ASN A 47 14.06 -20.76 -3.72
C ASN A 47 14.73 -19.43 -3.32
N ILE A 48 15.68 -18.92 -4.10
CA ILE A 48 16.32 -17.61 -3.91
C ILE A 48 15.78 -16.66 -4.96
N LEU A 49 15.31 -15.48 -4.54
CA LEU A 49 14.92 -14.42 -5.45
C LEU A 49 16.13 -13.97 -6.27
N LYS A 50 16.05 -14.10 -7.59
CA LYS A 50 17.13 -13.72 -8.50
C LYS A 50 16.79 -12.50 -9.34
N GLN A 51 15.54 -12.31 -9.73
CA GLN A 51 15.12 -11.15 -10.52
C GLN A 51 13.87 -10.51 -9.95
N TYR A 52 13.89 -9.18 -9.83
CA TYR A 52 12.76 -8.36 -9.42
C TYR A 52 12.38 -7.41 -10.55
N ASN A 53 11.29 -7.70 -11.25
CA ASN A 53 10.78 -6.84 -12.32
C ASN A 53 9.69 -5.92 -11.79
N ASN A 54 9.85 -4.61 -12.01
CA ASN A 54 8.97 -3.58 -11.49
C ASN A 54 8.56 -2.59 -12.60
N PHE A 55 7.30 -2.18 -12.54
CA PHE A 55 6.75 -1.11 -13.36
C PHE A 55 7.45 0.23 -13.07
N PHE A 56 7.71 0.54 -11.81
CA PHE A 56 8.25 1.84 -11.40
C PHE A 56 9.73 2.03 -11.73
N PHE A 57 10.15 3.29 -11.76
CA PHE A 57 11.54 3.70 -12.00
C PHE A 57 12.48 3.42 -10.81
N HIS A 58 11.94 3.36 -9.59
CA HIS A 58 12.69 3.05 -8.36
C HIS A 58 11.97 1.97 -7.54
N LEU A 59 12.70 1.30 -6.63
CA LEU A 59 12.14 0.31 -5.71
C LEU A 59 11.20 0.93 -4.66
N PHE A 60 11.47 2.16 -4.25
CA PHE A 60 10.73 2.82 -3.17
C PHE A 60 10.80 4.33 -3.32
N GLY A 61 9.73 5.03 -2.93
CA GLY A 61 9.57 6.48 -3.15
C GLY A 61 10.29 7.37 -2.14
N ILE A 62 10.85 6.81 -1.07
CA ILE A 62 11.54 7.56 -0.01
C ILE A 62 13.02 7.18 -0.01
N GLU A 63 13.89 8.16 -0.22
CA GLU A 63 15.32 7.96 -0.48
C GLU A 63 16.05 7.15 0.61
N SER A 64 15.78 7.42 1.89
CA SER A 64 16.43 6.70 3.00
C SER A 64 16.13 5.20 3.00
N TYR A 65 14.87 4.83 2.72
CA TYR A 65 14.45 3.44 2.60
C TYR A 65 14.88 2.82 1.27
N LEU A 66 14.88 3.59 0.19
CA LEU A 66 15.38 3.17 -1.13
C LEU A 66 16.84 2.73 -1.06
N LYS A 67 17.74 3.56 -0.51
CA LYS A 67 19.17 3.24 -0.35
C LYS A 67 19.38 1.93 0.41
N SER A 68 18.57 1.71 1.45
CA SER A 68 18.62 0.50 2.28
C SER A 68 18.14 -0.74 1.52
N LEU A 69 17.08 -0.61 0.72
CA LEU A 69 16.58 -1.69 -0.14
C LEU A 69 17.55 -2.03 -1.28
N GLU A 70 18.15 -1.03 -1.92
CA GLU A 70 19.17 -1.26 -2.96
C GLU A 70 20.40 -1.96 -2.38
N LYS A 71 20.81 -1.61 -1.16
CA LYS A 71 21.87 -2.34 -0.45
C LYS A 71 21.47 -3.80 -0.22
N VAL A 72 20.26 -4.05 0.28
CA VAL A 72 19.75 -5.42 0.48
C VAL A 72 19.72 -6.19 -0.85
N ALA A 73 19.30 -5.57 -1.94
CA ALA A 73 19.26 -6.20 -3.26
C ALA A 73 20.67 -6.56 -3.75
N ARG A 74 21.65 -5.65 -3.61
CA ARG A 74 23.05 -5.93 -3.95
C ARG A 74 23.66 -7.03 -3.09
N ASP A 75 23.49 -6.96 -1.77
CA ASP A 75 24.04 -7.94 -0.83
C ASP A 75 23.47 -9.35 -1.06
N LYS A 76 22.29 -9.44 -1.69
CA LYS A 76 21.62 -10.70 -2.04
C LYS A 76 21.72 -11.08 -3.52
N GLU A 77 22.45 -10.31 -4.31
CA GLU A 77 22.59 -10.53 -5.75
C GLU A 77 21.24 -10.60 -6.50
N ILE A 78 20.28 -9.74 -6.11
CA ILE A 78 18.99 -9.62 -6.78
C ILE A 78 19.13 -8.66 -7.95
N ASP A 79 18.84 -9.14 -9.17
CA ASP A 79 18.76 -8.33 -10.37
C ASP A 79 17.46 -7.52 -10.38
N VAL A 80 17.56 -6.24 -10.01
CA VAL A 80 16.43 -5.31 -9.96
C VAL A 80 16.25 -4.64 -11.30
N ARG A 81 15.13 -4.96 -11.95
CA ARG A 81 14.76 -4.52 -13.28
C ARG A 81 13.55 -3.60 -13.23
N THR A 82 13.80 -2.30 -13.36
CA THR A 82 12.75 -1.28 -13.40
C THR A 82 12.17 -1.12 -14.82
N ARG A 83 11.05 -0.39 -14.94
CA ARG A 83 10.39 -0.07 -16.21
C ARG A 83 9.97 -1.28 -17.05
N ARG A 84 9.49 -2.33 -16.38
CA ARG A 84 8.94 -3.53 -17.04
C ARG A 84 7.55 -3.81 -16.55
N ASN A 85 6.61 -4.00 -17.48
CA ASN A 85 5.22 -4.32 -17.19
C ASN A 85 4.89 -5.72 -17.69
N LEU A 86 4.44 -6.62 -16.82
CA LEU A 86 4.00 -7.95 -17.27
C LEU A 86 2.68 -7.84 -18.06
N ILE A 87 2.67 -8.39 -19.26
CA ILE A 87 1.49 -8.36 -20.14
C ILE A 87 0.91 -9.76 -20.44
N GLU A 88 1.74 -10.80 -20.37
CA GLU A 88 1.32 -12.17 -20.64
C GLU A 88 2.14 -13.19 -19.84
N VAL A 89 1.48 -14.27 -19.41
CA VAL A 89 2.12 -15.43 -18.78
C VAL A 89 1.70 -16.69 -19.53
N ASN A 90 2.69 -17.37 -20.12
CA ASN A 90 2.53 -18.68 -20.72
C ASN A 90 2.99 -19.74 -19.71
N THR A 91 2.03 -20.43 -19.10
CA THR A 91 2.29 -21.43 -18.05
C THR A 91 2.78 -22.77 -18.60
N ASN A 92 2.54 -23.08 -19.88
CA ASN A 92 2.99 -24.33 -20.48
C ASN A 92 4.51 -24.28 -20.71
N ASP A 93 4.97 -23.17 -21.29
CA ASP A 93 6.39 -22.96 -21.62
C ASP A 93 7.15 -22.27 -20.49
N ARG A 94 6.43 -21.86 -19.42
CA ARG A 94 6.96 -21.11 -18.27
C ARG A 94 7.65 -19.80 -18.66
N ILE A 95 7.01 -19.05 -19.55
CA ILE A 95 7.52 -17.77 -20.07
C ILE A 95 6.62 -16.62 -19.61
N ALA A 96 7.23 -15.59 -19.02
CA ALA A 96 6.62 -14.31 -18.71
C ALA A 96 7.03 -13.28 -19.77
N THR A 97 6.05 -12.61 -20.39
CA THR A 97 6.29 -11.55 -21.38
C THR A 97 6.07 -10.19 -20.76
N PHE A 98 7.10 -9.35 -20.82
CA PHE A 98 7.10 -7.98 -20.32
C PHE A 98 7.10 -6.99 -21.46
N GLU A 99 6.36 -5.90 -21.30
CA GLU A 99 6.43 -4.70 -22.12
C GLU A 99 7.43 -3.72 -21.49
N LEU A 100 8.38 -3.23 -22.28
CA LEU A 100 9.38 -2.26 -21.82
C LEU A 100 8.79 -0.85 -21.82
N LEU A 101 9.04 -0.12 -20.75
CA LEU A 101 8.53 1.23 -20.54
C LEU A 101 9.62 2.30 -20.72
N ASP A 102 9.22 3.49 -21.16
CA ASP A 102 10.07 4.68 -21.21
C ASP A 102 10.17 5.39 -19.83
N GLU A 103 10.73 6.60 -19.82
CA GLU A 103 10.90 7.39 -18.60
C GLU A 103 9.57 7.91 -18.04
N GLU A 104 8.58 8.13 -18.90
CA GLU A 104 7.21 8.51 -18.55
C GLU A 104 6.30 7.31 -18.21
N ALA A 105 6.88 6.12 -18.06
CA ALA A 105 6.19 4.85 -17.82
C ALA A 105 5.18 4.46 -18.91
N LYS A 106 5.41 4.89 -20.15
CA LYS A 106 4.61 4.52 -21.31
C LYS A 106 5.24 3.33 -22.06
N PRO A 107 4.42 2.47 -22.69
CA PRO A 107 4.91 1.39 -23.53
C PRO A 107 5.78 1.85 -24.69
N THR A 108 6.96 1.26 -24.83
CA THR A 108 7.85 1.48 -25.97
C THR A 108 7.49 0.64 -27.20
N GLY A 109 6.54 -0.29 -27.07
CA GLY A 109 6.20 -1.30 -28.08
C GLY A 109 7.18 -2.47 -28.16
N LYS A 110 8.27 -2.45 -27.40
CA LYS A 110 9.23 -3.56 -27.29
C LYS A 110 8.82 -4.51 -26.17
N THR A 111 9.05 -5.80 -26.37
CA THR A 111 8.78 -6.85 -25.38
C THR A 111 10.03 -7.65 -25.03
N GLU A 112 10.10 -8.11 -23.79
CA GLU A 112 11.13 -8.99 -23.25
C GLU A 112 10.45 -10.27 -22.75
N GLN A 113 10.96 -11.44 -23.15
CA GLN A 113 10.49 -12.73 -22.65
C GLN A 113 11.48 -13.28 -21.65
N ILE A 114 10.98 -13.70 -20.49
CA ILE A 114 11.78 -14.24 -19.40
C ILE A 114 11.21 -15.61 -19.00
N GLU A 115 12.04 -16.63 -19.04
CA GLU A 115 11.69 -17.95 -18.50
C GLU A 115 11.71 -17.91 -16.96
N TYR A 116 10.77 -18.60 -16.32
CA TYR A 116 10.67 -18.65 -14.87
C TYR A 116 10.54 -20.08 -14.34
N SER A 117 11.15 -20.35 -13.18
CA SER A 117 10.89 -21.58 -12.43
C SER A 117 9.74 -21.39 -11.42
N LEU A 118 9.71 -20.22 -10.79
CA LEU A 118 8.66 -19.73 -9.89
C LEU A 118 8.39 -18.27 -10.23
N LEU A 119 7.11 -17.93 -10.38
CA LEU A 119 6.63 -16.61 -10.72
C LEU A 119 5.66 -16.12 -9.65
N HIS A 120 6.06 -15.09 -8.90
CA HIS A 120 5.14 -14.36 -8.02
C HIS A 120 4.63 -13.13 -8.75
N ILE A 121 3.31 -12.89 -8.74
CA ILE A 121 2.68 -11.77 -9.46
C ILE A 121 1.90 -10.92 -8.47
N GLY A 122 2.29 -9.65 -8.32
CA GLY A 122 1.38 -8.62 -7.81
C GLY A 122 0.31 -8.31 -8.87
N PRO A 123 -1.00 -8.46 -8.59
CA PRO A 123 -2.01 -8.20 -9.60
C PRO A 123 -2.27 -6.69 -9.78
N PRO A 124 -2.76 -6.26 -10.96
CA PRO A 124 -3.32 -4.92 -11.13
C PRO A 124 -4.48 -4.69 -10.16
N CYS A 125 -4.36 -3.65 -9.36
CA CYS A 125 -5.39 -3.24 -8.40
C CYS A 125 -6.21 -2.07 -8.96
N SER A 126 -7.47 -2.00 -8.57
CA SER A 126 -8.37 -0.89 -8.90
C SER A 126 -9.46 -0.81 -7.83
N THR A 127 -10.14 0.32 -7.70
CA THR A 127 -11.25 0.47 -6.73
C THR A 127 -12.40 -0.49 -7.04
N PRO A 128 -13.25 -0.87 -6.07
CA PRO A 128 -14.40 -1.73 -6.36
C PRO A 128 -15.29 -1.17 -7.45
N GLU A 129 -15.85 -2.06 -8.28
CA GLU A 129 -16.72 -1.67 -9.39
C GLU A 129 -17.92 -0.82 -8.95
N ALA A 130 -18.56 -1.19 -7.84
CA ALA A 130 -19.66 -0.43 -7.25
C ALA A 130 -19.28 1.03 -6.92
N LEU A 131 -18.03 1.29 -6.51
CA LEU A 131 -17.56 2.64 -6.28
C LEU A 131 -17.26 3.37 -7.59
N ARG A 132 -16.55 2.73 -8.53
CA ARG A 132 -16.22 3.32 -9.84
C ARG A 132 -17.44 3.79 -10.63
N ASN A 133 -18.54 3.06 -10.52
CA ASN A 133 -19.79 3.39 -11.22
C ASN A 133 -20.70 4.34 -10.40
N SER A 134 -20.19 4.92 -9.31
CA SER A 134 -20.94 5.82 -8.44
C SER A 134 -20.63 7.30 -8.71
N ALA A 135 -21.43 8.20 -8.15
CA ALA A 135 -21.20 9.64 -8.23
C ALA A 135 -20.14 10.17 -7.26
N PHE A 136 -19.44 9.29 -6.53
CA PHE A 136 -18.47 9.65 -5.47
C PHE A 136 -17.02 9.68 -5.95
N VAL A 137 -16.75 9.32 -7.20
CA VAL A 137 -15.38 9.15 -7.70
C VAL A 137 -14.90 10.33 -8.53
N ASP A 138 -13.58 10.47 -8.60
CA ASP A 138 -12.90 11.34 -9.55
C ASP A 138 -12.73 10.67 -10.93
N LYS A 139 -12.05 11.36 -11.85
CA LYS A 139 -11.76 10.86 -13.22
C LYS A 139 -10.94 9.57 -13.26
N THR A 140 -10.30 9.18 -12.15
CA THR A 140 -9.49 7.95 -12.04
C THR A 140 -10.26 6.79 -11.41
N GLY A 141 -11.52 7.01 -11.01
CA GLY A 141 -12.38 5.98 -10.40
C GLY A 141 -12.14 5.79 -8.89
N PHE A 142 -11.32 6.64 -8.26
CA PHE A 142 -11.13 6.66 -6.82
C PHE A 142 -12.08 7.66 -6.16
N MET A 143 -12.50 7.39 -4.93
CA MET A 143 -13.39 8.29 -4.18
C MET A 143 -12.74 9.67 -4.03
N ASP A 144 -13.46 10.70 -4.48
CA ASP A 144 -12.96 12.07 -4.51
C ASP A 144 -13.13 12.75 -3.16
N VAL A 145 -12.03 12.83 -2.42
CA VAL A 145 -11.98 13.39 -1.08
C VAL A 145 -10.98 14.53 -0.99
N ASP A 146 -11.19 15.42 -0.03
CA ASP A 146 -10.16 16.33 0.44
C ASP A 146 -9.10 15.53 1.22
N GLY A 147 -7.82 15.71 0.84
CA GLY A 147 -6.72 14.89 1.34
C GLY A 147 -6.41 15.09 2.82
N GLY A 148 -6.84 16.21 3.40
CA GLY A 148 -6.66 16.50 4.82
C GLY A 148 -7.87 16.07 5.65
N SER A 149 -9.07 16.56 5.34
CA SER A 149 -10.27 16.25 6.13
C SER A 149 -10.87 14.87 5.88
N LEU A 150 -10.52 14.22 4.75
CA LEU A 150 -11.09 12.96 4.25
C LEU A 150 -12.59 13.03 3.91
N GLN A 151 -13.15 14.25 3.88
CA GLN A 151 -14.51 14.53 3.45
C GLN A 151 -14.59 14.53 1.93
N SER A 152 -15.71 14.06 1.36
CA SER A 152 -15.95 14.16 -0.08
C SER A 152 -15.96 15.64 -0.50
N LYS A 153 -15.28 15.95 -1.61
CA LYS A 153 -15.27 17.31 -2.17
C LYS A 153 -16.65 17.77 -2.66
N LYS A 154 -17.53 16.81 -3.00
CA LYS A 154 -18.87 17.08 -3.57
C LYS A 154 -20.00 16.94 -2.55
N TYR A 155 -19.88 16.03 -1.59
CA TYR A 155 -20.96 15.71 -0.66
C TYR A 155 -20.51 15.91 0.80
N PRO A 156 -20.99 16.96 1.50
CA PRO A 156 -20.50 17.32 2.83
C PRO A 156 -20.84 16.28 3.93
N ASN A 157 -21.75 15.35 3.66
CA ASN A 157 -22.13 14.28 4.58
C ASN A 157 -21.51 12.91 4.23
N VAL A 158 -20.50 12.90 3.35
CA VAL A 158 -19.83 11.69 2.87
C VAL A 158 -18.34 11.78 3.17
N PHE A 159 -17.76 10.70 3.69
CA PHE A 159 -16.34 10.58 4.05
C PHE A 159 -15.77 9.28 3.47
N GLY A 160 -14.50 9.31 3.08
CA GLY A 160 -13.78 8.14 2.58
C GLY A 160 -12.82 7.56 3.62
N VAL A 161 -12.54 6.26 3.54
CA VAL A 161 -11.51 5.59 4.35
C VAL A 161 -10.76 4.57 3.50
N GLY A 162 -9.44 4.55 3.63
CA GLY A 162 -8.60 3.46 3.12
C GLY A 162 -8.35 3.54 1.62
N ASP A 163 -8.20 2.37 1.01
CA ASP A 163 -7.58 2.25 -0.33
C ASP A 163 -8.45 2.81 -1.45
N CYS A 164 -9.74 3.01 -1.19
CA CYS A 164 -10.70 3.50 -2.17
C CYS A 164 -10.58 4.99 -2.50
N MET A 165 -9.83 5.76 -1.70
CA MET A 165 -9.72 7.22 -1.85
C MET A 165 -8.63 7.63 -2.83
N ASN A 166 -8.74 8.85 -3.37
CA ASN A 166 -7.72 9.48 -4.21
C ASN A 166 -6.64 10.23 -3.41
N THR A 167 -6.46 9.91 -2.13
CA THR A 167 -5.39 10.50 -1.33
C THR A 167 -4.01 10.06 -1.85
N PRO A 168 -3.01 10.97 -1.88
CA PRO A 168 -1.72 10.72 -2.55
C PRO A 168 -0.76 9.81 -1.76
N ASN A 169 -1.16 9.32 -0.59
CA ASN A 169 -0.34 8.46 0.28
C ASN A 169 -0.40 6.98 -0.11
N ALA A 170 0.56 6.20 0.38
CA ALA A 170 0.52 4.75 0.22
C ALA A 170 -0.71 4.14 0.89
N LYS A 171 -1.38 3.25 0.15
CA LYS A 171 -2.58 2.51 0.52
C LYS A 171 -2.22 1.35 1.45
N THR A 172 -2.31 1.59 2.76
CA THR A 172 -1.84 0.66 3.80
C THR A 172 -2.79 0.66 5.01
N ALA A 173 -2.85 -0.45 5.74
CA ALA A 173 -3.61 -0.52 7.00
C ALA A 173 -3.09 0.47 8.07
N ALA A 174 -1.80 0.81 8.02
CA ALA A 174 -1.23 1.85 8.88
C ALA A 174 -1.82 3.23 8.55
N ALA A 175 -1.97 3.57 7.26
CA ALA A 175 -2.66 4.80 6.87
C ALA A 175 -4.13 4.79 7.31
N VAL A 176 -4.83 3.65 7.19
CA VAL A 176 -6.20 3.50 7.71
C VAL A 176 -6.29 3.85 9.20
N SER A 177 -5.34 3.43 10.03
CA SER A 177 -5.35 3.79 11.45
C SER A 177 -5.28 5.30 11.70
N SER A 178 -4.53 6.04 10.88
CA SER A 178 -4.51 7.51 10.93
C SER A 178 -5.75 8.16 10.30
N HIS A 179 -6.37 7.53 9.29
CA HIS A 179 -7.64 7.99 8.75
C HIS A 179 -8.74 7.97 9.82
N LEU A 180 -8.80 6.91 10.65
CA LEU A 180 -9.79 6.78 11.72
C LEU A 180 -9.71 7.96 12.70
N LYS A 181 -8.49 8.35 13.10
CA LYS A 181 -8.26 9.52 13.96
C LYS A 181 -8.86 10.81 13.38
N THR A 182 -8.71 11.02 12.08
CA THR A 182 -9.22 12.21 11.39
C THR A 182 -10.73 12.17 11.28
N ILE A 183 -11.29 11.03 10.88
CA ILE A 183 -12.71 10.88 10.60
C ILE A 183 -13.54 10.88 11.87
N GLU A 184 -13.08 10.26 12.95
CA GLU A 184 -13.77 10.27 14.24
C GLU A 184 -14.10 11.71 14.68
N LYS A 185 -13.11 12.61 14.58
CA LYS A 185 -13.26 14.01 14.95
C LYS A 185 -14.09 14.79 13.93
N ASN A 186 -13.78 14.66 12.65
CA ASN A 186 -14.46 15.41 11.60
C ASN A 186 -15.94 15.02 11.47
N LEU A 187 -16.25 13.75 11.64
CA LEU A 187 -17.63 13.28 11.62
C LEU A 187 -18.43 13.83 12.80
N THR A 188 -17.84 13.81 14.00
CA THR A 188 -18.46 14.39 15.19
C THR A 188 -18.76 15.88 14.98
N GLN A 189 -17.83 16.64 14.40
CA GLN A 189 -18.05 18.05 14.05
C GLN A 189 -19.20 18.23 13.06
N VAL A 190 -19.21 17.48 11.96
CA VAL A 190 -20.28 17.58 10.94
C VAL A 190 -21.64 17.17 11.50
N MET A 191 -21.72 16.16 12.37
CA MET A 191 -22.96 15.77 13.05
C MET A 191 -23.50 16.87 13.97
N GLN A 192 -22.62 17.72 14.50
CA GLN A 192 -22.98 18.90 15.31
C GLN A 192 -23.28 20.14 14.46
N GLY A 193 -23.21 20.05 13.14
CA GLY A 193 -23.41 21.19 12.22
C GLY A 193 -22.16 22.04 12.01
N ASN A 194 -21.01 21.62 12.54
CA ASN A 194 -19.73 22.32 12.39
C ASN A 194 -18.96 21.84 11.16
N ARG A 195 -17.92 22.59 10.77
CA ARG A 195 -17.01 22.21 9.69
C ARG A 195 -15.93 21.22 10.20
N PRO A 196 -15.41 20.33 9.34
CA PRO A 196 -14.25 19.51 9.68
C PRO A 196 -13.05 20.36 10.14
N CYS A 197 -12.36 19.92 11.19
CA CYS A 197 -11.25 20.65 11.78
C CYS A 197 -9.96 19.82 11.90
N MET A 198 -10.06 18.49 11.89
CA MET A 198 -8.92 17.60 11.93
C MET A 198 -8.35 17.38 10.52
N GLN A 199 -7.03 17.37 10.42
CA GLN A 199 -6.29 17.19 9.18
C GLN A 199 -5.45 15.92 9.26
N TYR A 200 -5.64 15.03 8.30
CA TYR A 200 -4.77 13.89 8.05
C TYR A 200 -3.42 14.38 7.54
N ASP A 201 -2.34 13.86 8.13
CA ASP A 201 -0.96 14.26 7.86
C ASP A 201 -0.31 13.46 6.71
N GLY A 202 -1.08 12.59 6.05
CA GLY A 202 -0.58 11.72 4.97
C GLY A 202 0.25 10.53 5.46
N TYR A 203 0.25 10.24 6.77
CA TYR A 203 1.02 9.14 7.35
C TYR A 203 0.69 7.77 6.76
N ALA A 204 1.71 7.06 6.28
CA ALA A 204 1.64 5.65 5.94
C ALA A 204 2.85 4.89 6.51
N SER A 205 2.71 3.57 6.61
CA SER A 205 3.80 2.69 7.00
C SER A 205 3.82 1.41 6.18
N CYS A 206 5.03 0.99 5.80
CA CYS A 206 5.30 -0.26 5.12
C CYS A 206 6.41 -1.01 5.88
N PRO A 207 6.09 -2.05 6.67
CA PRO A 207 7.12 -2.90 7.25
C PRO A 207 7.66 -3.86 6.19
N LEU A 208 8.77 -3.48 5.57
CA LEU A 208 9.44 -4.17 4.47
C LEU A 208 10.23 -5.36 5.02
N VAL A 209 9.72 -6.58 4.81
CA VAL A 209 10.40 -7.82 5.20
C VAL A 209 11.55 -8.08 4.23
N VAL A 210 12.77 -7.96 4.72
CA VAL A 210 13.99 -8.09 3.89
C VAL A 210 14.76 -9.39 4.17
N SER A 211 14.45 -10.10 5.25
CA SER A 211 14.92 -11.48 5.49
C SER A 211 13.91 -12.24 6.35
N THR A 212 14.20 -13.51 6.62
CA THR A 212 13.40 -14.38 7.51
C THR A 212 13.22 -13.82 8.93
N ASN A 213 14.10 -12.90 9.35
CA ASN A 213 14.11 -12.31 10.69
C ASN A 213 14.51 -10.81 10.70
N ARG A 214 14.38 -10.09 9.58
CA ARG A 214 14.71 -8.66 9.52
C ARG A 214 13.65 -7.89 8.75
N VAL A 215 13.28 -6.74 9.29
CA VAL A 215 12.35 -5.78 8.70
C VAL A 215 12.98 -4.39 8.68
N ILE A 216 12.81 -3.68 7.57
CA ILE A 216 12.97 -2.22 7.49
C ILE A 216 11.59 -1.63 7.76
N LEU A 217 11.44 -0.82 8.81
CA LEU A 217 10.14 -0.24 9.17
C LEU A 217 10.01 1.14 8.51
N ALA A 218 9.57 1.16 7.26
CA ALA A 218 9.35 2.41 6.55
C ALA A 218 8.10 3.10 7.09
N GLU A 219 8.26 4.33 7.58
CA GLU A 219 7.17 5.22 7.97
C GLU A 219 7.38 6.56 7.31
N PHE A 220 6.34 7.13 6.71
CA PHE A 220 6.50 8.31 5.86
C PHE A 220 5.21 9.08 5.71
N GLY A 221 5.36 10.34 5.29
CA GLY A 221 4.27 11.18 4.84
C GLY A 221 4.72 12.05 3.65
N PRO A 222 3.97 13.09 3.30
CA PRO A 222 4.26 13.91 2.11
C PRO A 222 5.63 14.61 2.13
N ARG A 223 6.22 14.78 3.32
CA ARG A 223 7.53 15.44 3.53
C ARG A 223 8.69 14.46 3.71
N GLY A 224 8.51 13.17 3.44
CA GLY A 224 9.54 12.15 3.61
C GLY A 224 9.33 11.25 4.83
N ALA A 225 10.42 10.74 5.41
CA ALA A 225 10.38 9.82 6.53
C ALA A 225 9.69 10.40 7.77
N MET A 226 8.89 9.58 8.45
CA MET A 226 8.07 9.95 9.61
C MET A 226 8.10 8.84 10.68
N GLU A 227 9.31 8.48 11.10
CA GLU A 227 9.59 7.38 12.03
C GLU A 227 8.99 7.62 13.41
N THR A 228 8.41 6.56 13.98
CA THR A 228 7.75 6.55 15.28
C THR A 228 8.74 6.28 16.41
N THR A 229 9.71 5.38 16.19
CA THR A 229 10.68 4.99 17.21
C THR A 229 11.90 5.93 17.23
N PRO A 230 12.68 6.00 18.33
CA PRO A 230 13.89 6.81 18.36
C PRO A 230 15.05 6.22 17.56
N PHE A 231 14.92 4.97 17.12
CA PHE A 231 15.92 4.21 16.37
C PHE A 231 15.79 4.46 14.87
N ASP A 232 16.91 4.35 14.15
CA ASP A 232 16.95 4.42 12.69
C ASP A 232 16.19 3.25 12.06
N GLN A 233 15.00 3.52 11.53
CA GLN A 233 14.12 2.49 10.98
C GLN A 233 14.44 2.13 9.53
N SER A 234 15.38 2.83 8.89
CA SER A 234 15.88 2.48 7.55
C SER A 234 16.70 1.20 7.55
N LYS A 235 17.27 0.84 8.70
CA LYS A 235 18.09 -0.36 8.84
C LYS A 235 17.24 -1.63 9.02
N PRO A 236 17.65 -2.76 8.43
CA PRO A 236 17.05 -4.06 8.72
C PRO A 236 17.24 -4.43 10.20
N THR A 237 16.16 -4.59 10.96
CA THR A 237 16.23 -4.91 12.40
C THR A 237 15.39 -6.13 12.80
N TYR A 238 15.83 -6.84 13.84
CA TYR A 238 15.11 -7.97 14.42
C TYR A 238 13.87 -7.52 15.21
N TRP A 239 13.97 -6.40 15.92
CA TRP A 239 12.86 -5.90 16.73
C TRP A 239 11.67 -5.51 15.84
N ALA A 240 11.91 -4.85 14.70
CA ALA A 240 10.85 -4.49 13.76
C ALA A 240 10.20 -5.74 13.16
N TYR A 241 10.98 -6.79 12.98
CA TYR A 241 10.46 -8.10 12.59
C TYR A 241 9.55 -8.71 13.65
N LEU A 242 9.96 -8.76 14.91
CA LEU A 242 9.12 -9.26 16.01
C LEU A 242 7.84 -8.43 16.14
N MET A 243 7.96 -7.11 16.03
CA MET A 243 6.82 -6.20 16.05
C MET A 243 5.86 -6.51 14.89
N LYS A 244 6.34 -6.63 13.65
CA LYS A 244 5.49 -6.96 12.48
C LYS A 244 4.89 -8.36 12.54
N ARG A 245 5.64 -9.35 13.05
CA ARG A 245 5.21 -10.75 13.08
C ARG A 245 4.21 -11.05 14.20
N TYR A 246 4.42 -10.50 15.39
CA TYR A 246 3.64 -10.86 16.58
C TYR A 246 2.78 -9.72 17.11
N PHE A 247 3.35 -8.52 17.24
CA PHE A 247 2.64 -7.39 17.84
C PHE A 247 1.57 -6.80 16.91
N MET A 248 1.90 -6.52 15.65
CA MET A 248 0.98 -5.89 14.70
C MET A 248 -0.31 -6.72 14.46
N PRO A 249 -0.27 -8.07 14.33
CA PRO A 249 -1.51 -8.86 14.26
C PRO A 249 -2.37 -8.74 15.52
N ALA A 250 -1.76 -8.77 16.71
CA ALA A 250 -2.50 -8.59 17.95
C ALA A 250 -3.10 -7.19 18.07
N LEU A 251 -2.34 -6.15 17.70
CA LEU A 251 -2.80 -4.76 17.64
C LEU A 251 -3.92 -4.57 16.61
N TYR A 252 -3.86 -5.27 15.48
CA TYR A 252 -4.88 -5.23 14.46
C TYR A 252 -6.23 -5.73 15.00
N TRP A 253 -6.26 -6.95 15.54
CA TRP A 253 -7.49 -7.59 16.01
C TRP A 253 -8.03 -6.99 17.31
N ASN A 254 -7.15 -6.62 18.23
CA ASN A 254 -7.56 -6.12 19.54
C ASN A 254 -7.59 -4.58 19.65
N GLY A 255 -6.98 -3.88 18.71
CA GLY A 255 -6.90 -2.41 18.70
C GLY A 255 -7.62 -1.80 17.51
N LEU A 256 -7.08 -1.98 16.30
CA LEU A 256 -7.54 -1.27 15.10
C LEU A 256 -9.01 -1.57 14.77
N ILE A 257 -9.39 -2.85 14.70
CA ILE A 257 -10.76 -3.25 14.36
C ILE A 257 -11.77 -2.84 15.45
N LYS A 258 -11.32 -2.72 16.70
CA LYS A 258 -12.15 -2.27 17.83
C LYS A 258 -12.20 -0.75 17.99
N GLY A 259 -11.50 0.01 17.14
CA GLY A 259 -11.44 1.47 17.20
C GLY A 259 -10.56 2.04 18.32
N TYR A 260 -9.74 1.22 18.98
CA TYR A 260 -8.83 1.66 20.04
C TYR A 260 -7.45 2.12 19.53
N TRP A 261 -7.17 1.94 18.24
CA TRP A 261 -5.88 2.31 17.63
C TRP A 261 -6.06 3.33 16.50
N ASN A 262 -5.60 4.56 16.77
CA ASN A 262 -5.73 5.74 15.90
C ASN A 262 -4.37 6.17 15.29
N GLY A 263 -3.49 5.19 15.06
CA GLY A 263 -2.15 5.41 14.50
C GLY A 263 -1.09 5.84 15.52
N PRO A 264 0.20 5.83 15.14
CA PRO A 264 1.30 5.98 16.09
C PRO A 264 1.70 7.43 16.39
N ALA A 265 0.95 8.43 15.91
CA ALA A 265 1.32 9.84 16.09
C ALA A 265 1.52 10.24 17.56
N THR A 266 0.70 9.72 18.48
CA THR A 266 0.88 9.97 19.92
C THR A 266 2.19 9.40 20.43
N LEU A 267 2.51 8.15 20.07
CA LEU A 267 3.76 7.49 20.44
C LEU A 267 4.97 8.24 19.88
N ARG A 268 4.89 8.68 18.61
CA ARG A 268 5.94 9.46 17.94
C ARG A 268 6.21 10.79 18.64
N ASN A 269 5.18 11.47 19.12
CA ASN A 269 5.36 12.72 19.85
C ASN A 269 6.06 12.47 21.20
N CYS A 270 5.70 11.39 21.91
CA CYS A 270 6.38 11.00 23.14
C CYS A 270 7.86 10.64 22.91
N THR A 271 8.19 9.88 21.86
CA THR A 271 9.58 9.50 21.57
C THR A 271 10.45 10.68 21.16
N ARG A 272 9.89 11.66 20.44
CA ARG A 272 10.60 12.91 20.10
C ARG A 272 10.96 13.74 21.32
N LEU A 273 10.10 13.78 22.33
CA LEU A 273 10.38 14.49 23.59
C LEU A 273 11.57 13.87 24.36
N VAL A 274 11.73 12.55 24.29
CA VAL A 274 12.85 11.84 24.92
C VAL A 274 14.17 12.14 24.19
N LYS A 275 14.15 12.27 22.86
CA LYS A 275 15.36 12.53 22.05
C LYS A 275 15.83 13.99 22.08
N SER A 276 14.97 14.92 22.51
CA SER A 276 15.27 16.35 22.61
C SER A 276 15.91 16.76 23.95
N LYS A 277 16.13 15.80 24.86
CA LYS A 277 16.91 15.96 26.09
C LYS A 277 18.25 15.26 25.92
#